data_AF-A0A4Q6GAT1-F1
#
_entry.id   AF-A0A4Q6GAT1-F1
#
_cell.length_a   1.000
_cell.length_b   1.000
_cell.length_c   1.000
_cell.angle_alpha   90.00
_cell.angle_beta   90.00
_cell.angle_gamma   90.00
#
_symmetry.space_group_name_H-M   'P 1'
#
loop_
_entity.id
_entity.type
_entity.pdbx_description
1 polymer ?
#
loop_
_entity_poly.entity_id
_entity_poly.type
_entity_poly.pdbx_seq_one_letter_code
_entity_poly.pdbx_strand_id
1 'polypeptide(L)'
;MPRSMWKGAISFGLVHIPVDMYPAVDNKGLDLTMLDRRDFSPVGFKRYNKGNGKEVSWDDIVKGYEYSSGEYVVLSDEDLRRANPEATQTIDILAFVDAEDVSLLYFEQPYYLAPGKGGDKVYALLRETLRKAGKIGIARVVIRVKQHLAALVCVGDTIVMNTLRYADEIRDAGDLKIPAADDRKAT
;
A
#
# COMPACT_ATOMS: atom_id res chain seq x y z
N MET A 1 10.49 -19.55 -4.72
CA MET A 1 10.13 -18.65 -3.60
C MET A 1 9.59 -17.35 -4.17
N PRO A 2 8.55 -16.74 -3.59
CA PRO A 2 8.05 -15.45 -4.03
C PRO A 2 9.19 -14.42 -3.98
N ARG A 3 9.28 -13.54 -4.99
CA ARG A 3 10.28 -12.47 -5.03
C ARG A 3 9.87 -11.39 -4.03
N SER A 4 10.79 -10.96 -3.17
CA SER A 4 10.50 -9.85 -2.26
C SER A 4 10.22 -8.58 -3.06
N MET A 5 9.16 -7.87 -2.67
CA MET A 5 8.74 -6.62 -3.31
C MET A 5 9.59 -5.45 -2.82
N TRP A 6 10.04 -5.53 -1.58
CA TRP A 6 10.76 -4.46 -0.88
C TRP A 6 11.66 -5.06 0.19
N LYS A 7 12.78 -4.40 0.44
CA LYS A 7 13.73 -4.75 1.49
C LYS A 7 13.97 -3.51 2.33
N GLY A 8 14.04 -3.68 3.63
CA GLY A 8 14.25 -2.58 4.55
C GLY A 8 14.32 -3.06 5.99
N ALA A 9 13.88 -2.23 6.92
CA ALA A 9 13.92 -2.57 8.33
C ALA A 9 12.73 -2.02 9.12
N ILE A 10 12.29 -2.76 10.14
CA ILE A 10 11.40 -2.21 11.16
C ILE A 10 12.26 -1.38 12.11
N SER A 11 11.88 -0.12 12.32
CA SER A 11 12.60 0.84 13.15
C SER A 11 11.71 1.42 14.23
N PHE A 12 12.18 1.48 15.47
CA PHE A 12 11.52 2.20 16.55
C PHE A 12 12.49 2.51 17.69
N GLY A 13 12.57 3.77 18.09
CA GLY A 13 13.58 4.23 19.05
C GLY A 13 15.00 3.92 18.55
N LEU A 14 15.67 2.96 19.20
CA LEU A 14 17.01 2.49 18.86
C LEU A 14 17.03 1.09 18.22
N VAL A 15 15.87 0.47 18.05
CA VAL A 15 15.74 -0.88 17.52
C VAL A 15 15.64 -0.80 16.00
N HIS A 16 16.44 -1.61 15.31
CA HIS A 16 16.46 -1.71 13.85
C HIS A 16 16.51 -3.19 13.43
N ILE A 17 15.43 -3.69 12.82
CA ILE A 17 15.25 -5.10 12.50
C ILE A 17 15.17 -5.25 10.97
N PRO A 18 16.17 -5.83 10.29
CA PRO A 18 16.10 -6.02 8.85
C PRO A 18 14.94 -6.98 8.50
N VAL A 19 14.15 -6.63 7.49
CA VAL A 19 13.03 -7.43 7.01
C VAL A 19 12.90 -7.37 5.49
N ASP A 20 12.40 -8.45 4.91
CA ASP A 20 11.97 -8.53 3.52
C ASP A 20 10.44 -8.54 3.48
N MET A 21 9.85 -7.71 2.62
CA MET A 21 8.40 -7.59 2.47
C MET A 21 7.90 -8.33 1.23
N TYR A 22 6.85 -9.12 1.41
CA TYR A 22 6.19 -9.93 0.38
C TYR A 22 4.69 -9.60 0.34
N PRO A 23 4.07 -9.56 -0.84
CA PRO A 23 2.61 -9.42 -0.92
C PRO A 23 1.94 -10.63 -0.26
N ALA A 24 0.94 -10.38 0.59
CA ALA A 24 0.16 -11.47 1.22
C ALA A 24 -1.07 -11.87 0.39
N VAL A 25 -1.35 -11.14 -0.70
CA VAL A 25 -2.41 -11.43 -1.65
C VAL A 25 -1.79 -11.77 -3.01
N ASP A 26 -2.34 -12.81 -3.64
CA ASP A 26 -2.04 -13.15 -5.02
C ASP A 26 -3.26 -12.82 -5.87
N ASN A 27 -3.07 -12.02 -6.92
CA ASN A 27 -4.16 -11.66 -7.80
C ASN A 27 -4.38 -12.79 -8.80
N LYS A 28 -5.37 -13.65 -8.53
CA LYS A 28 -5.75 -14.77 -9.41
C LYS A 28 -6.63 -14.35 -10.59
N GLY A 29 -6.58 -13.08 -10.99
CA GLY A 29 -7.29 -12.60 -12.17
C GLY A 29 -6.83 -13.35 -13.43
N LEU A 30 -7.77 -13.60 -14.35
CA LEU A 30 -7.41 -14.03 -15.70
C LEU A 30 -6.85 -12.81 -16.45
N ASP A 31 -5.61 -12.91 -16.92
CA ASP A 31 -5.03 -11.91 -17.81
C ASP A 31 -5.70 -12.02 -19.19
N LEU A 32 -6.73 -11.19 -19.40
CA LEU A 32 -7.45 -11.15 -20.67
C LEU A 32 -6.64 -10.32 -21.69
N THR A 33 -6.28 -10.95 -22.80
CA THR A 33 -5.73 -10.25 -23.97
C THR A 33 -6.89 -9.69 -24.78
N MET A 34 -6.83 -8.41 -25.15
CA MET A 34 -7.81 -7.84 -26.07
C MET A 34 -7.56 -8.37 -27.47
N LEU A 35 -8.60 -8.93 -28.07
CA LEU A 35 -8.58 -9.44 -29.43
C LEU A 35 -9.52 -8.60 -30.30
N ASP A 36 -9.15 -8.37 -31.54
CA ASP A 36 -10.06 -7.81 -32.54
C ASP A 36 -11.15 -8.84 -32.82
N ARG A 37 -12.42 -8.47 -32.67
CA ARG A 37 -13.57 -9.39 -32.84
C ARG A 37 -13.67 -9.97 -34.25
N ARG A 38 -13.10 -9.30 -35.26
CA ARG A 38 -13.23 -9.68 -36.67
C ARG A 38 -12.36 -10.88 -37.03
N ASP A 39 -11.18 -10.98 -36.45
CA ASP A 39 -10.16 -11.99 -36.79
C ASP A 39 -9.49 -12.64 -35.57
N PHE A 40 -9.86 -12.23 -34.35
CA PHE A 40 -9.31 -12.66 -33.07
C PHE A 40 -7.81 -12.40 -32.90
N SER A 41 -7.25 -11.46 -33.66
CA SER A 41 -5.85 -11.05 -33.54
C SER A 41 -5.64 -10.16 -32.31
N PRO A 42 -4.49 -10.24 -31.61
CA PRO A 42 -4.18 -9.36 -30.48
C PRO A 42 -4.17 -7.87 -30.86
N VAL A 43 -4.81 -7.04 -30.04
CA VAL A 43 -4.85 -5.59 -30.22
C VAL A 43 -3.63 -4.94 -29.57
N GLY A 44 -2.88 -4.15 -30.36
CA GLY A 44 -1.78 -3.33 -29.87
C GLY A 44 -2.22 -1.90 -29.53
N PHE A 45 -1.45 -1.24 -28.66
CA PHE A 45 -1.64 0.18 -28.32
C PHE A 45 -0.52 1.04 -28.88
N LYS A 46 -0.89 2.22 -29.40
CA LYS A 46 0.05 3.27 -29.77
C LYS A 46 -0.21 4.51 -28.93
N ARG A 47 0.87 5.15 -28.47
CA ARG A 47 0.81 6.46 -27.82
C ARG A 47 0.89 7.51 -28.91
N TYR A 48 0.00 8.50 -28.87
CA TYR A 48 -0.02 9.57 -29.85
C TYR A 48 -0.29 10.93 -29.20
N ASN A 49 0.20 12.00 -29.81
CA ASN A 49 -0.03 13.36 -29.35
C ASN A 49 -1.44 13.80 -29.78
N LYS A 50 -2.28 14.17 -28.80
CA LYS A 50 -3.70 14.51 -29.03
C LYS A 50 -3.91 15.71 -29.97
N GLY A 51 -2.93 16.62 -30.09
CA GLY A 51 -3.04 17.80 -30.94
C GLY A 51 -2.71 17.54 -32.40
N ASN A 52 -1.80 16.61 -32.70
CA ASN A 52 -1.31 16.38 -34.07
C ASN A 52 -1.46 14.94 -34.59
N GLY A 53 -1.93 14.00 -33.76
CA GLY A 53 -2.16 12.61 -34.13
C GLY A 53 -0.91 11.76 -34.32
N LYS A 54 0.29 12.34 -34.17
CA LYS A 54 1.56 11.63 -34.39
C LYS A 54 1.89 10.71 -33.23
N GLU A 55 2.48 9.56 -33.56
CA GLU A 55 2.99 8.61 -32.57
C GLU A 55 4.07 9.25 -31.71
N VAL A 56 4.07 8.95 -30.41
CA VAL A 56 4.99 9.51 -29.42
C VAL A 56 5.80 8.38 -28.81
N SER A 57 7.12 8.53 -28.84
CA SER A 57 8.04 7.58 -28.22
C SER A 57 8.01 7.71 -26.69
N TRP A 58 8.51 6.71 -25.97
CA TRP A 58 8.60 6.82 -24.50
C TRP A 58 9.52 7.95 -24.04
N ASP A 59 10.60 8.21 -24.77
CA ASP A 59 11.60 9.23 -24.43
C ASP A 59 11.03 10.66 -24.55
N ASP A 60 9.96 10.81 -25.34
CA ASP A 60 9.26 12.09 -25.55
C ASP A 60 8.09 12.31 -24.57
N ILE A 61 7.87 11.41 -23.61
CA ILE A 61 6.74 11.49 -22.67
C ILE A 61 7.20 11.97 -21.30
N VAL A 62 6.66 13.11 -20.88
CA VAL A 62 6.82 13.65 -19.52
C VAL A 62 5.50 13.59 -18.75
N LYS A 63 5.59 13.60 -17.41
CA LYS A 63 4.41 13.67 -16.54
C LYS A 63 4.06 15.13 -16.28
N GLY A 64 2.79 15.51 -16.47
CA GLY A 64 2.28 16.85 -16.15
C GLY A 64 1.20 16.78 -15.09
N TYR A 65 1.17 17.76 -14.18
CA TYR A 65 0.07 17.99 -13.24
C TYR A 65 -0.80 19.15 -13.76
N GLU A 66 -2.09 18.89 -13.98
CA GLU A 66 -3.05 19.91 -14.42
C GLU A 66 -3.48 20.76 -13.22
N TYR A 67 -3.07 22.03 -13.18
CA TYR A 67 -3.40 22.94 -12.06
C TYR A 67 -4.59 23.88 -12.39
N SER A 68 -4.93 23.98 -13.67
CA SER A 68 -6.08 24.69 -14.22
C SER A 68 -6.42 24.03 -15.56
N SER A 69 -7.66 24.19 -16.03
CA SER A 69 -8.14 23.48 -17.23
C SER A 69 -7.24 23.76 -18.43
N GLY A 70 -6.54 22.73 -18.91
CA GLY A 70 -5.64 22.79 -20.05
C GLY A 70 -4.22 23.30 -19.76
N GLU A 71 -3.89 23.71 -18.53
CA GLU A 71 -2.54 24.14 -18.15
C GLU A 71 -1.86 23.11 -17.26
N TYR A 72 -0.63 22.73 -17.62
CA TYR A 72 0.10 21.64 -17.00
C TYR A 72 1.46 22.13 -16.50
N VAL A 73 1.82 21.77 -15.27
CA VAL A 73 3.21 21.85 -14.78
C VAL A 73 3.88 20.51 -15.06
N VAL A 74 4.99 20.54 -15.81
CA VAL A 74 5.81 19.35 -16.04
C VAL A 74 6.52 18.99 -14.74
N LEU A 75 6.33 17.75 -14.28
CA LEU A 75 7.03 17.19 -13.14
C LEU A 75 8.22 16.37 -13.67
N SER A 76 9.43 16.80 -13.35
CA SER A 76 10.60 15.97 -13.62
C SER A 76 10.66 14.77 -12.67
N ASP A 77 11.38 13.71 -13.05
CA ASP A 77 11.66 12.60 -12.14
C ASP A 77 12.45 13.06 -10.89
N GLU A 78 13.19 14.16 -11.00
CA GLU A 78 13.90 14.77 -9.87
C GLU A 78 12.94 15.52 -8.95
N ASP A 79 11.96 16.27 -9.48
CA ASP A 79 10.93 16.93 -8.68
C ASP A 79 10.05 15.90 -7.95
N LEU A 80 9.69 14.81 -8.63
CA LEU A 80 9.02 13.67 -8.01
C LEU A 80 9.86 13.02 -6.92
N ARG A 81 11.20 12.94 -7.09
CA ARG A 81 12.11 12.43 -6.04
C ARG A 81 12.29 13.41 -4.88
N ARG A 82 12.35 14.73 -5.12
CA ARG A 82 12.54 15.76 -4.08
C ARG A 82 11.27 16.01 -3.28
N ALA A 83 10.10 15.89 -3.91
CA ALA A 83 8.80 15.92 -3.24
C ALA A 83 8.55 14.66 -2.41
N ASN A 84 9.30 13.59 -2.65
CA ASN A 84 9.24 12.36 -1.89
C ASN A 84 10.25 12.45 -0.74
N PRO A 85 9.81 12.59 0.52
CA PRO A 85 10.69 12.61 1.67
C PRO A 85 11.62 11.40 1.63
N GLU A 86 12.87 11.58 2.10
CA GLU A 86 13.89 10.54 2.23
C GLU A 86 13.24 9.16 2.36
N ALA A 87 13.29 8.35 1.29
CA ALA A 87 12.79 7.00 1.31
C ALA A 87 13.74 6.17 2.18
N THR A 88 13.70 6.39 3.49
CA THR A 88 14.22 5.44 4.45
C THR A 88 13.51 4.15 4.12
N GLN A 89 14.27 3.12 3.75
CA GLN A 89 13.74 1.77 3.58
C GLN A 89 13.41 1.22 4.96
N THR A 90 12.52 1.92 5.67
CA THR A 90 12.16 1.67 7.05
C THR A 90 10.64 1.63 7.19
N ILE A 91 10.21 0.78 8.11
CA ILE A 91 8.87 0.73 8.67
C ILE A 91 9.03 1.32 10.06
N ASP A 92 8.74 2.61 10.19
CA ASP A 92 8.96 3.36 11.42
C ASP A 92 7.72 3.22 12.32
N ILE A 93 7.82 2.43 13.41
CA ILE A 93 6.73 2.30 14.37
C ILE A 93 6.63 3.59 15.18
N LEU A 94 5.46 4.21 15.12
CA LEU A 94 5.09 5.43 15.81
C LEU A 94 4.51 5.16 17.20
N ALA A 95 3.69 4.11 17.33
CA ALA A 95 3.01 3.76 18.57
C ALA A 95 2.63 2.28 18.63
N PHE A 96 2.38 1.78 19.84
CA PHE A 96 1.77 0.48 20.07
C PHE A 96 0.39 0.68 20.70
N VAL A 97 -0.65 0.12 20.08
CA VAL A 97 -2.06 0.29 20.48
C VAL A 97 -2.72 -1.06 20.66
N ASP A 98 -3.88 -1.10 21.34
CA ASP A 98 -4.68 -2.32 21.38
C ASP A 98 -5.25 -2.62 20.00
N ALA A 99 -5.30 -3.91 19.63
CA ALA A 99 -5.80 -4.29 18.31
C ALA A 99 -7.26 -3.86 18.09
N GLU A 100 -8.05 -3.76 19.17
CA GLU A 100 -9.45 -3.34 19.16
C GLU A 100 -9.65 -1.84 18.92
N ASP A 101 -8.63 -1.01 19.16
CA ASP A 101 -8.70 0.43 18.91
C ASP A 101 -8.69 0.76 17.41
N VAL A 102 -8.23 -0.18 16.57
CA VAL A 102 -8.14 0.02 15.12
C VAL A 102 -9.33 -0.64 14.43
N SER A 103 -10.28 0.20 14.02
CA SER A 103 -11.45 -0.25 13.24
C SER A 103 -11.04 -0.98 11.97
N LEU A 104 -11.77 -2.06 11.65
CA LEU A 104 -11.59 -2.86 10.43
C LEU A 104 -11.68 -2.02 9.15
N LEU A 105 -12.40 -0.90 9.18
CA LEU A 105 -12.54 0.01 8.02
C LEU A 105 -11.21 0.61 7.56
N TYR A 106 -10.24 0.74 8.47
CA TYR A 106 -8.93 1.28 8.14
C TYR A 106 -8.05 0.29 7.37
N PHE A 107 -8.23 -1.02 7.51
CA PHE A 107 -7.32 -2.01 6.92
C PHE A 107 -7.50 -2.12 5.39
N GLU A 108 -6.41 -2.02 4.64
CA GLU A 108 -6.41 -2.06 3.18
C GLU A 108 -5.66 -3.26 2.60
N GLN A 109 -4.33 -3.22 2.49
CA GLN A 109 -3.55 -4.25 1.80
C GLN A 109 -2.54 -4.93 2.75
N PRO A 110 -2.60 -6.27 2.89
CA PRO A 110 -1.66 -7.01 3.73
C PRO A 110 -0.36 -7.37 3.00
N TYR A 111 0.73 -7.36 3.76
CA TYR A 111 2.07 -7.78 3.37
C TYR A 111 2.69 -8.65 4.46
N TYR A 112 3.35 -9.74 4.08
CA TYR A 112 4.16 -10.53 4.99
C TYR A 112 5.53 -9.90 5.16
N LEU A 113 5.99 -9.78 6.40
CA LEU A 113 7.36 -9.38 6.72
C LEU A 113 8.14 -10.62 7.17
N ALA A 114 9.17 -11.01 6.43
CA ALA A 114 10.11 -12.05 6.85
C ALA A 114 11.38 -11.40 7.42
N PRO A 115 12.05 -12.00 8.42
CA PRO A 115 13.32 -11.49 8.91
C PRO A 115 14.37 -11.50 7.79
N GLY A 116 15.06 -10.38 7.64
CA GLY A 116 16.26 -10.27 6.81
C GLY A 116 17.48 -10.87 7.52
N LYS A 117 18.60 -10.94 6.80
CA LYS A 117 19.84 -11.56 7.29
C LYS A 117 20.28 -10.95 8.63
N GLY A 118 20.37 -11.78 9.67
CA GLY A 118 20.82 -11.38 11.01
C GLY A 118 19.72 -10.76 11.89
N GLY A 119 18.49 -10.64 11.39
CA GLY A 119 17.35 -10.09 12.12
C GLY A 119 16.54 -11.11 12.91
N ASP A 120 16.78 -12.41 12.75
CA ASP A 120 15.90 -13.49 13.21
C ASP A 120 15.53 -13.41 14.70
N LYS A 121 16.53 -13.23 15.57
CA LYS A 121 16.33 -13.18 17.02
C LYS A 121 15.50 -11.96 17.45
N VAL A 122 15.80 -10.79 16.87
CA VAL A 122 15.14 -9.53 17.24
C VAL A 122 13.73 -9.49 16.66
N TYR A 123 13.55 -10.00 15.44
CA TYR A 123 12.24 -10.19 14.82
C TYR A 123 11.35 -11.09 15.67
N ALA A 124 11.86 -12.26 16.10
CA ALA A 124 11.12 -13.18 16.95
C ALA A 124 10.78 -12.54 18.31
N LEU A 125 11.70 -11.77 18.90
CA LEU A 125 11.46 -11.04 20.14
C LEU A 125 10.33 -10.02 19.98
N LEU A 126 10.35 -9.20 18.91
CA LEU A 126 9.29 -8.24 18.63
C LEU A 126 7.94 -8.95 18.46
N ARG A 127 7.91 -10.02 17.65
CA ARG A 127 6.70 -10.82 17.41
C ARG A 127 6.11 -11.36 18.71
N GLU A 128 6.91 -12.02 19.54
CA GLU A 128 6.43 -12.60 20.80
C GLU A 128 6.02 -11.52 21.81
N THR A 129 6.71 -10.38 21.81
CA THR A 129 6.37 -9.26 22.71
C THR A 129 5.02 -8.66 22.34
N LEU A 130 4.79 -8.36 21.06
CA LEU A 130 3.51 -7.86 20.57
C LEU A 130 2.37 -8.84 20.85
N ARG A 131 2.61 -10.13 20.57
CA ARG A 131 1.62 -11.19 20.80
C ARG A 131 1.24 -11.31 22.28
N LYS A 132 2.23 -11.32 23.18
CA LYS A 132 1.98 -11.42 24.63
C LYS A 132 1.29 -10.18 25.18
N ALA A 133 1.61 -9.01 24.64
CA ALA A 133 1.03 -7.74 25.07
C ALA A 133 -0.38 -7.49 24.48
N GLY A 134 -0.81 -8.27 23.47
CA GLY A 134 -2.05 -8.02 22.75
C GLY A 134 -2.03 -6.73 21.93
N LYS A 135 -0.84 -6.21 21.61
CA LYS A 135 -0.66 -4.93 20.95
C LYS A 135 -0.34 -5.09 19.47
N ILE A 136 -0.67 -4.07 18.70
CA ILE A 136 -0.24 -3.89 17.30
C ILE A 136 0.60 -2.61 17.18
N GLY A 137 1.53 -2.60 16.23
CA GLY A 137 2.36 -1.42 15.97
C GLY A 137 1.74 -0.55 14.88
N ILE A 138 1.48 0.73 15.15
CA ILE A 138 1.15 1.71 14.12
C ILE A 138 2.45 2.28 13.58
N ALA A 139 2.63 2.23 12.27
CA ALA A 139 3.87 2.60 11.62
C ALA A 139 3.66 3.45 10.37
N ARG A 140 4.74 4.07 9.94
CA ARG A 140 4.85 4.75 8.66
C ARG A 140 5.84 4.01 7.77
N VAL A 141 5.49 3.84 6.50
CA VAL A 141 6.33 3.14 5.53
C VAL A 141 6.22 3.81 4.18
N VAL A 142 7.33 3.92 3.45
CA VAL A 142 7.33 4.36 2.06
C VAL A 142 7.39 3.14 1.16
N ILE A 143 6.31 2.89 0.42
CA ILE A 143 6.23 1.81 -0.58
C ILE A 143 6.32 2.46 -1.96
N ARG A 144 7.40 2.13 -2.68
CA ARG A 144 7.76 2.76 -3.96
C ARG A 144 7.96 4.27 -3.83
N VAL A 145 6.88 5.03 -4.01
CA VAL A 145 6.88 6.50 -3.99
C VAL A 145 5.80 7.10 -3.08
N LYS A 146 4.95 6.27 -2.48
CA LYS A 146 3.87 6.74 -1.62
C LYS A 146 4.18 6.37 -0.18
N GLN A 147 4.02 7.33 0.71
CA GLN A 147 4.03 7.07 2.14
C GLN A 147 2.66 6.52 2.56
N HIS A 148 2.68 5.47 3.35
CA HIS A 148 1.49 4.82 3.90
C HIS A 148 1.56 4.83 5.43
N LEU A 149 0.39 4.97 6.05
CA LEU A 149 0.19 4.50 7.41
C LEU A 149 0.01 2.97 7.36
N ALA A 150 0.50 2.27 8.37
CA ALA A 150 0.44 0.81 8.42
C ALA A 150 0.23 0.28 9.85
N ALA A 151 -0.38 -0.90 9.96
CA ALA A 151 -0.48 -1.66 11.18
C ALA A 151 0.36 -2.94 11.08
N LEU A 152 1.24 -3.17 12.05
CA LEU A 152 2.02 -4.39 12.22
C LEU A 152 1.30 -5.30 13.21
N VAL A 153 0.80 -6.42 12.71
CA VAL A 153 -0.04 -7.38 13.44
C VAL A 153 0.63 -8.74 13.42
N CYS A 154 0.69 -9.42 14.57
CA CYS A 154 1.22 -10.78 14.63
C CYS A 154 0.13 -11.78 14.22
N VAL A 155 0.38 -12.56 13.17
CA VAL A 155 -0.55 -13.60 12.67
C VAL A 155 0.22 -14.90 12.55
N GLY A 156 -0.13 -15.90 13.37
CA GLY A 156 0.69 -17.10 13.50
C GLY A 156 2.15 -16.71 13.76
N ASP A 157 3.09 -17.34 13.08
CA ASP A 157 4.52 -17.08 13.24
C ASP A 157 5.08 -15.90 12.42
N THR A 158 4.23 -15.09 11.79
CA THR A 158 4.65 -13.92 11.01
C THR A 158 4.13 -12.61 11.60
N ILE A 159 4.87 -11.53 11.36
CA ILE A 159 4.37 -10.16 11.43
C ILE A 159 3.80 -9.83 10.06
N VAL A 160 2.53 -9.44 10.03
CA VAL A 160 1.82 -8.94 8.86
C VAL A 160 1.74 -7.43 8.97
N MET A 161 2.21 -6.73 7.94
CA MET A 161 2.00 -5.30 7.81
C MET A 161 0.79 -5.06 6.92
N ASN A 162 -0.24 -4.41 7.44
CA ASN A 162 -1.36 -3.94 6.63
C ASN A 162 -1.21 -2.45 6.39
N THR A 163 -1.35 -1.99 5.14
CA THR A 163 -1.57 -0.56 4.91
C THR A 163 -2.91 -0.15 5.50
N LEU A 164 -2.96 1.09 5.99
CA LEU A 164 -4.15 1.70 6.55
C LEU A 164 -4.61 2.84 5.65
N ARG A 165 -5.93 2.94 5.49
CA ARG A 165 -6.62 4.12 4.97
C ARG A 165 -6.56 5.24 5.99
N TYR A 166 -6.47 6.47 5.52
CA TYR A 166 -6.73 7.64 6.34
C TYR A 166 -8.24 7.82 6.56
N ALA A 167 -8.61 8.52 7.63
CA ALA A 167 -10.01 8.71 8.00
C ALA A 167 -10.82 9.46 6.92
N ASP A 168 -10.19 10.38 6.19
CA ASP A 168 -10.79 11.12 5.08
C ASP A 168 -11.01 10.26 3.81
N GLU A 169 -10.36 9.10 3.70
CA GLU A 169 -10.61 8.13 2.63
C GLU A 169 -11.85 7.26 2.89
N ILE A 170 -12.42 7.31 4.10
CA ILE A 170 -13.59 6.52 4.51
C ILE A 170 -14.83 7.41 4.40
N ARG A 171 -15.82 6.96 3.60
CA ARG A 171 -17.10 7.67 3.48
C ARG A 171 -17.95 7.45 4.72
N ASP A 172 -18.67 8.51 5.11
CA ASP A 172 -19.65 8.45 6.19
C ASP A 172 -20.85 7.59 5.78
N ALA A 173 -21.39 6.83 6.73
CA ALA A 173 -22.55 5.95 6.52
C ALA A 173 -23.90 6.66 6.71
N GLY A 174 -23.91 7.96 7.04
CA GLY A 174 -25.10 8.71 7.44
C GLY A 174 -26.19 8.83 6.38
N ASP A 175 -25.83 8.74 5.10
CA ASP A 175 -26.80 8.73 4.00
C ASP A 175 -27.40 7.34 3.73
N LEU A 176 -26.92 6.30 4.41
CA LEU A 176 -27.43 4.95 4.26
C LEU A 176 -28.68 4.78 5.12
N LYS A 177 -29.74 4.22 4.51
CA LYS A 177 -30.95 3.82 5.23
C LYS A 177 -30.69 2.54 6.01
N ILE A 178 -30.05 2.66 7.17
CA ILE A 178 -29.76 1.55 8.08
C ILE A 178 -30.92 1.44 9.08
N PRO A 179 -31.55 0.25 9.24
CA PRO A 179 -32.61 0.04 10.23
C PRO A 179 -32.16 0.40 11.64
N ALA A 180 -33.06 0.97 12.44
CA ALA A 180 -32.75 1.32 13.81
C ALA A 180 -32.64 0.07 14.69
N ALA A 181 -31.89 0.14 15.79
CA ALA A 181 -31.71 -1.01 16.69
C ALA A 181 -33.04 -1.54 17.28
N ASP A 182 -34.07 -0.70 17.36
CA ASP A 182 -35.41 -1.04 17.85
C ASP A 182 -36.27 -1.84 16.85
N ASP A 183 -35.86 -1.95 15.59
CA ASP A 183 -36.55 -2.76 14.57
C ASP A 183 -36.40 -4.28 14.81
N ARG A 184 -35.68 -4.70 15.86
CA ARG A 184 -35.57 -6.12 16.27
C ARG A 184 -36.83 -6.70 16.89
N LYS A 185 -37.84 -5.89 17.19
CA LYS A 185 -39.14 -6.39 17.69
C LYS A 185 -40.02 -6.83 16.53
N ALA A 186 -39.58 -7.85 15.79
CA ALA A 186 -40.49 -8.69 15.03
C ALA A 186 -41.01 -9.79 15.98
N THR A 187 -42.31 -10.05 15.85
CA THR A 187 -43.22 -10.77 16.75
C THR A 187 -42.84 -12.21 17.05
#